data_AF-A0ABC8UUU3-F1
#
_entry.id   AF-A0ABC8UUU3-F1
#
_cell.length_a   1.000
_cell.length_b   1.000
_cell.length_c   1.000
_cell.angle_alpha   90.00
_cell.angle_beta   90.00
_cell.angle_gamma   90.00
#
_symmetry.space_group_name_H-M   'P 1'
#
loop_
_entity.id
_entity.type
_entity.pdbx_description
1 polymer ?
#
loop_
_entity_poly.entity_id
_entity_poly.type
_entity_poly.pdbx_seq_one_letter_code
_entity_poly.pdbx_strand_id
1 'polypeptide(L)'
;RNRQIDEVGFIHPSQFVALIEEAGGPSLSSVGSVLHSTDGTIKSKISEVNFSKLVFWSKDHKLGISTLFLLPLYNAAKDAFMAALEQYKMLSNLYGKKNESEDGNAVNFYSSSLNAFETEVMKHSRAVLLLSCDFGTAWNARKLVVSKKQHFPVFLDELLLSALVLSYSPKSECAWNHRRWVIKIIAGRCSNLQEIMERESELVKKIAEV
;
A
#
# COMPACT_ATOMS: atom_id res chain seq x y z
N ARG A 1 16.08 -5.54 14.39
CA ARG A 1 16.15 -4.42 13.40
C ARG A 1 15.00 -4.63 12.44
N ASN A 2 13.94 -3.81 12.51
CA ASN A 2 12.80 -3.95 11.60
C ASN A 2 13.28 -3.64 10.17
N ARG A 3 13.34 -4.67 9.31
CA ARG A 3 13.71 -4.48 7.90
C ARG A 3 12.53 -3.84 7.18
N GLN A 4 12.53 -2.52 7.06
CA GLN A 4 11.55 -1.77 6.28
C GLN A 4 11.80 -2.02 4.79
N ILE A 5 10.73 -2.27 4.02
CA ILE A 5 10.81 -2.45 2.57
C ILE A 5 10.93 -1.06 1.93
N ASP A 6 11.94 -0.86 1.07
CA ASP A 6 12.20 0.39 0.35
C ASP A 6 12.01 0.27 -1.17
N GLU A 7 11.96 -0.96 -1.71
CA GLU A 7 11.75 -1.22 -3.13
C GLU A 7 10.70 -2.32 -3.34
N VAL A 8 9.77 -2.09 -4.27
CA VAL A 8 8.84 -3.11 -4.78
C VAL A 8 9.17 -3.41 -6.24
N GLY A 9 8.97 -4.66 -6.66
CA GLY A 9 9.12 -5.07 -8.05
C GLY A 9 8.17 -6.20 -8.43
N PHE A 10 7.96 -6.38 -9.73
CA PHE A 10 7.16 -7.48 -10.27
C PHE A 10 8.07 -8.51 -10.92
N ILE A 11 7.89 -9.77 -10.55
CA ILE A 11 8.77 -10.86 -10.96
C ILE A 11 7.98 -11.83 -11.83
N HIS A 12 8.52 -12.13 -13.01
CA HIS A 12 7.94 -13.15 -13.87
C HIS A 12 8.13 -14.56 -13.24
N PRO A 13 7.16 -15.48 -13.34
CA PRO A 13 7.26 -16.82 -12.74
C PRO A 13 8.56 -17.57 -13.05
N SER A 14 9.13 -17.40 -14.25
CA SER A 14 10.41 -18.02 -14.63
C SER A 14 11.62 -17.52 -13.82
N GLN A 15 11.59 -16.27 -13.36
CA GLN A 15 12.64 -15.69 -12.51
C GLN A 15 12.37 -15.95 -11.03
N PHE A 16 11.09 -16.11 -10.67
CA PHE A 16 10.65 -16.28 -9.29
C PHE A 16 11.20 -17.55 -8.64
N VAL A 17 11.27 -18.65 -9.40
CA VAL A 17 11.84 -19.93 -8.91
C VAL A 17 13.32 -19.79 -8.59
N ALA A 18 14.11 -19.20 -9.49
CA ALA A 18 15.54 -18.98 -9.27
C ALA A 18 15.81 -18.10 -8.05
N LEU A 19 15.04 -17.01 -7.88
CA LEU A 19 15.18 -16.09 -6.74
C LEU A 19 14.81 -16.73 -5.39
N ILE A 20 13.92 -17.73 -5.37
CA ILE A 20 13.61 -18.48 -4.14
C ILE A 20 14.74 -19.44 -3.79
N GLU A 21 15.31 -20.13 -4.80
CA GLU A 21 16.44 -21.03 -4.60
C GLU A 21 17.69 -20.27 -4.10
N GLU A 22 18.00 -19.11 -4.69
CA GLU A 22 19.10 -18.24 -4.24
C GLU A 22 18.89 -17.63 -2.84
N ALA A 23 17.65 -17.56 -2.37
CA ALA A 23 17.32 -17.12 -1.03
C ALA A 23 17.45 -18.24 0.02
N GLY A 24 17.89 -19.44 -0.37
CA GLY A 24 17.92 -20.62 0.50
C GLY A 24 16.53 -21.19 0.79
N GLY A 25 15.56 -20.88 -0.08
CA GLY A 25 14.19 -21.39 0.01
C GLY A 25 14.10 -22.88 -0.38
N PRO A 26 12.97 -23.53 -0.09
CA PRO A 26 12.75 -24.93 -0.49
C PRO A 26 12.83 -25.07 -2.02
N SER A 27 13.46 -26.13 -2.51
CA SER A 27 13.51 -26.43 -3.95
C SER A 27 12.10 -26.66 -4.47
N LEU A 28 11.66 -25.80 -5.39
CA LEU A 28 10.29 -25.74 -5.92
C LEU A 28 10.10 -26.62 -7.17
N SER A 29 10.93 -27.65 -7.36
CA SER A 29 10.85 -28.56 -8.51
C SER A 29 9.46 -29.19 -8.71
N SER A 30 8.71 -29.41 -7.63
CA SER A 30 7.32 -29.88 -7.67
C SER A 30 6.27 -28.78 -7.92
N VAL A 31 6.62 -27.50 -7.81
CA VAL A 31 5.68 -26.38 -7.95
C VAL A 31 5.74 -25.74 -9.34
N GLY A 32 6.86 -25.89 -10.05
CA GLY A 32 6.94 -25.57 -11.48
C GLY A 32 5.81 -26.22 -12.29
N SER A 33 5.44 -27.47 -12.00
CA SER A 33 4.31 -28.14 -12.67
C SER A 33 2.93 -27.57 -12.29
N VAL A 34 2.79 -26.96 -11.11
CA VAL A 34 1.54 -26.33 -10.63
C VAL A 34 1.34 -24.95 -11.27
N LEU A 35 2.42 -24.21 -11.49
CA LEU A 35 2.42 -22.87 -12.11
C LEU A 35 2.06 -22.88 -13.61
N HIS A 36 2.19 -24.03 -14.30
CA HIS A 36 1.86 -24.19 -15.72
C HIS A 36 0.42 -24.64 -15.99
N SER A 37 -0.37 -24.95 -14.96
CA SER A 37 -1.77 -25.34 -15.15
C SER A 37 -2.64 -24.09 -15.25
N THR A 38 -3.17 -23.82 -16.45
CA THR A 38 -4.05 -22.68 -16.77
C THR A 38 -5.45 -22.80 -16.19
N ASP A 39 -5.72 -23.77 -15.31
CA ASP A 39 -7.06 -24.06 -14.83
C ASP A 39 -7.23 -23.60 -13.37
N GLY A 40 -8.36 -22.95 -13.09
CA GLY A 40 -8.64 -22.18 -11.86
C GLY A 40 -8.69 -22.96 -10.55
N THR A 41 -8.18 -24.19 -10.51
CA THR A 41 -8.23 -25.15 -9.39
C THR A 41 -6.98 -25.14 -8.51
N ILE A 42 -6.04 -24.20 -8.72
CA ILE A 42 -4.78 -24.07 -7.95
C ILE A 42 -5.01 -23.87 -6.43
N LYS A 43 -6.18 -23.32 -6.03
CA LYS A 43 -6.51 -23.04 -4.62
C LYS A 43 -6.61 -24.28 -3.71
N SER A 44 -6.85 -25.46 -4.25
CA SER A 44 -7.22 -26.64 -3.42
C SER A 44 -6.02 -27.40 -2.82
N LYS A 45 -4.81 -27.25 -3.37
CA LYS A 45 -3.64 -28.08 -2.99
C LYS A 45 -2.50 -27.35 -2.29
N ILE A 46 -2.59 -26.04 -2.08
CA ILE A 46 -1.50 -25.23 -1.55
C ILE A 46 -1.84 -24.82 -0.12
N SER A 47 -1.08 -25.30 0.87
CA SER A 47 -1.16 -24.78 2.23
C SER A 47 -0.83 -23.28 2.24
N GLU A 48 -1.44 -22.49 3.14
CA GLU A 48 -1.22 -21.02 3.20
C GLU A 48 0.26 -20.63 3.27
N VAL A 49 1.08 -21.44 3.95
CA VAL A 49 2.54 -21.27 4.08
C VAL A 49 3.25 -21.39 2.72
N ASN A 50 2.75 -22.25 1.83
CA ASN A 50 3.26 -22.38 0.47
C ASN A 50 2.72 -21.28 -0.45
N PHE A 51 1.48 -20.82 -0.23
CA PHE A 51 0.89 -19.77 -1.06
C PHE A 51 1.64 -18.45 -0.95
N SER A 52 1.94 -17.99 0.27
CA SER A 52 2.70 -16.75 0.48
C SER A 52 4.06 -16.79 -0.24
N LYS A 53 4.75 -17.94 -0.22
CA LYS A 53 6.04 -18.13 -0.92
C LYS A 53 5.95 -18.15 -2.44
N LEU A 54 4.77 -18.38 -3.01
CA LEU A 54 4.54 -18.34 -4.47
C LEU A 54 4.12 -16.96 -4.97
N VAL A 55 3.63 -16.14 -4.05
CA VAL A 55 3.11 -14.80 -4.35
C VAL A 55 4.16 -13.74 -4.07
N PHE A 56 4.87 -13.85 -2.94
CA PHE A 56 5.81 -12.84 -2.46
C PHE A 56 7.22 -13.40 -2.30
N TRP A 57 8.18 -12.64 -2.79
CA TRP A 57 9.60 -12.81 -2.52
C TRP A 57 10.09 -11.61 -1.72
N SER A 58 10.93 -11.80 -0.71
CA SER A 58 11.55 -10.68 0.00
C SER A 58 12.96 -11.01 0.45
N LYS A 59 13.89 -10.14 0.05
CA LYS A 59 15.31 -10.19 0.42
C LYS A 59 15.85 -8.76 0.31
N ASP A 60 16.86 -8.44 1.14
CA ASP A 60 17.61 -7.17 1.03
C ASP A 60 16.72 -5.91 0.93
N HIS A 61 15.67 -5.83 1.76
CA HIS A 61 14.70 -4.72 1.80
C HIS A 61 13.81 -4.57 0.55
N LYS A 62 13.88 -5.52 -0.38
CA LYS A 62 13.04 -5.58 -1.57
C LYS A 62 11.85 -6.51 -1.36
N LEU A 63 10.74 -6.16 -2.00
CA LEU A 63 9.55 -7.00 -2.11
C LEU A 63 9.24 -7.27 -3.58
N GLY A 64 9.35 -8.54 -3.96
CA GLY A 64 8.95 -9.03 -5.27
C GLY A 64 7.55 -9.62 -5.24
N ILE A 65 6.70 -9.24 -6.20
CA ILE A 65 5.36 -9.79 -6.38
C ILE A 65 5.34 -10.59 -7.68
N SER A 66 4.93 -11.86 -7.60
CA SER A 66 4.79 -12.71 -8.78
C SER A 66 3.71 -12.17 -9.72
N THR A 67 4.06 -11.98 -11.00
CA THR A 67 3.11 -11.47 -12.00
C THR A 67 1.93 -12.41 -12.24
N LEU A 68 2.07 -13.70 -11.94
CA LEU A 68 0.97 -14.67 -12.03
C LEU A 68 -0.20 -14.26 -11.11
N PHE A 69 0.11 -13.69 -9.95
CA PHE A 69 -0.88 -13.34 -8.93
C PHE A 69 -1.29 -11.87 -8.96
N LEU A 70 -0.79 -11.08 -9.92
CA LEU A 70 -1.02 -9.63 -9.97
C LEU A 70 -2.52 -9.30 -10.09
N LEU A 71 -3.24 -9.92 -11.03
CA LEU A 71 -4.67 -9.67 -11.23
C LEU A 71 -5.53 -10.16 -10.04
N PRO A 72 -5.36 -11.41 -9.52
CA PRO A 72 -6.08 -11.85 -8.33
C PRO A 72 -5.84 -10.96 -7.10
N LEU A 73 -4.57 -10.57 -6.85
CA LEU A 73 -4.24 -9.67 -5.74
C LEU A 73 -4.86 -8.28 -5.94
N TYR A 74 -4.80 -7.74 -7.15
CA TYR A 74 -5.37 -6.44 -7.47
C TYR A 74 -6.88 -6.44 -7.22
N ASN A 75 -7.60 -7.45 -7.71
CA ASN A 75 -9.04 -7.55 -7.50
C ASN A 75 -9.37 -7.65 -6.00
N ALA A 76 -8.70 -8.53 -5.26
CA ALA A 76 -8.92 -8.67 -3.82
C ALA A 76 -8.62 -7.38 -3.04
N ALA A 77 -7.51 -6.70 -3.37
CA ALA A 77 -7.13 -5.44 -2.73
C ALA A 77 -8.13 -4.32 -3.08
N LYS A 78 -8.58 -4.26 -4.33
CA LYS A 78 -9.56 -3.28 -4.82
C LYS A 78 -10.89 -3.48 -4.14
N ASP A 79 -11.39 -4.71 -4.05
CA ASP A 79 -12.67 -5.02 -3.42
C ASP A 79 -12.65 -4.66 -1.93
N ALA A 80 -11.59 -5.05 -1.22
CA ALA A 80 -11.39 -4.70 0.18
C ALA A 80 -11.30 -3.17 0.39
N PHE A 81 -10.59 -2.46 -0.50
CA PHE A 81 -10.51 -1.00 -0.46
C PHE A 81 -11.86 -0.34 -0.68
N MET A 82 -12.62 -0.78 -1.69
CA MET A 82 -13.93 -0.20 -2.01
C MET A 82 -14.92 -0.43 -0.87
N ALA A 83 -14.93 -1.62 -0.28
CA ALA A 83 -15.75 -1.93 0.90
C ALA A 83 -15.39 -1.05 2.10
N ALA A 84 -14.10 -0.90 2.42
CA ALA A 84 -13.65 -0.03 3.52
C ALA A 84 -14.00 1.45 3.26
N LEU A 85 -13.84 1.92 2.03
CA LEU A 85 -14.15 3.29 1.65
C LEU A 85 -15.65 3.59 1.74
N GLU A 86 -16.50 2.63 1.35
CA GLU A 86 -17.95 2.74 1.47
C GLU A 86 -18.37 2.88 2.94
N GLN A 87 -17.86 2.00 3.81
CA GLN A 87 -18.14 2.05 5.25
C GLN A 87 -17.66 3.35 5.90
N TYR A 88 -16.45 3.80 5.56
CA TYR A 88 -15.92 5.07 6.04
C TYR A 88 -16.79 6.27 5.61
N LYS A 89 -17.22 6.32 4.34
CA LYS A 89 -18.09 7.39 3.83
C LYS A 89 -19.45 7.37 4.51
N MET A 90 -20.06 6.19 4.66
CA MET A 90 -21.34 6.02 5.33
C MET A 90 -21.27 6.55 6.77
N LEU A 91 -20.25 6.14 7.53
CA LEU A 91 -20.09 6.55 8.92
C LEU A 91 -19.74 8.04 9.06
N SER A 92 -18.87 8.56 8.20
CA SER A 92 -18.51 9.98 8.19
C SER A 92 -19.72 10.87 7.92
N ASN A 93 -20.64 10.44 7.05
CA ASN A 93 -21.87 11.17 6.76
C ASN A 93 -22.85 11.14 7.94
N LEU A 94 -22.94 10.01 8.65
CA LEU A 94 -23.77 9.88 9.85
C LEU A 94 -23.24 10.75 11.00
N TYR A 95 -21.92 10.76 11.20
CA TYR A 95 -21.27 11.58 12.22
C TYR A 95 -21.49 13.07 11.96
N GLY A 96 -21.34 13.52 10.70
CA GLY A 96 -21.58 14.92 10.33
C GLY A 96 -23.02 15.40 10.55
N LYS A 97 -24.01 14.50 10.52
CA LYS A 97 -25.44 14.81 10.75
C LYS A 97 -25.84 14.80 12.24
N LYS A 98 -25.09 14.14 13.12
CA LYS A 98 -25.48 13.92 14.52
C LYS A 98 -24.92 14.93 15.52
N ASN A 99 -24.01 15.81 15.11
CA ASN A 99 -23.47 16.87 15.98
C ASN A 99 -24.53 17.92 16.43
N GLU A 100 -25.81 17.73 16.10
CA GLU A 100 -26.95 18.56 16.53
C GLU A 100 -27.82 17.90 17.63
N SER A 101 -27.54 16.66 18.05
CA SER A 101 -28.29 15.99 19.14
C SER A 101 -27.36 15.20 20.06
N GLU A 102 -27.21 15.68 21.29
CA GLU A 102 -26.20 15.27 22.26
C GLU A 102 -26.56 13.94 22.96
N ASP A 103 -25.84 12.86 22.63
CA ASP A 103 -25.68 11.67 23.48
C ASP A 103 -24.21 11.20 23.47
N GLY A 104 -23.50 11.41 24.58
CA GLY A 104 -22.04 11.26 24.67
C GLY A 104 -21.51 9.83 24.50
N ASN A 105 -22.29 8.81 24.85
CA ASN A 105 -21.88 7.41 24.68
C ASN A 105 -21.89 6.99 23.20
N ALA A 106 -22.86 7.47 22.44
CA ALA A 106 -22.95 7.21 21.02
C ALA A 106 -21.77 7.83 20.25
N VAL A 107 -21.38 9.07 20.59
CA VAL A 107 -20.27 9.81 19.94
C VAL A 107 -18.94 9.06 20.05
N ASN A 108 -18.60 8.51 21.22
CA ASN A 108 -17.36 7.75 21.42
C ASN A 108 -17.32 6.45 20.60
N PHE A 109 -18.44 5.73 20.53
CA PHE A 109 -18.54 4.52 19.72
C PHE A 109 -18.36 4.81 18.22
N TYR A 110 -18.99 5.88 17.72
CA TYR A 110 -18.84 6.31 16.33
C TYR A 110 -17.41 6.77 16.01
N SER A 111 -16.77 7.52 16.91
CA SER A 111 -15.39 7.98 16.76
C SER A 111 -14.41 6.79 16.68
N SER A 112 -14.54 5.82 17.59
CA SER A 112 -13.72 4.60 17.57
C SER A 112 -13.92 3.80 16.27
N SER A 113 -15.18 3.58 15.87
CA SER A 113 -15.51 2.89 14.62
C SER A 113 -14.99 3.62 13.39
N LEU A 114 -15.05 4.96 13.38
CA LEU A 114 -14.52 5.78 12.29
C LEU A 114 -13.01 5.63 12.17
N ASN A 115 -12.27 5.66 13.29
CA ASN A 115 -10.83 5.43 13.29
C ASN A 115 -10.48 4.02 12.79
N ALA A 116 -11.28 3.00 13.10
CA ALA A 116 -11.10 1.65 12.58
C ALA A 116 -11.27 1.60 11.05
N PHE A 117 -12.32 2.23 10.52
CA PHE A 117 -12.52 2.29 9.06
C PHE A 117 -11.47 3.14 8.35
N GLU A 118 -11.00 4.24 8.95
CA GLU A 118 -9.86 4.99 8.44
C GLU A 118 -8.61 4.10 8.34
N THR A 119 -8.35 3.28 9.36
CA THR A 119 -7.22 2.33 9.36
C THR A 119 -7.34 1.33 8.22
N GLU A 120 -8.52 0.73 8.01
CA GLU A 120 -8.74 -0.22 6.90
C GLU A 120 -8.66 0.47 5.52
N VAL A 121 -9.18 1.70 5.37
CA VAL A 121 -9.00 2.50 4.15
C VAL A 121 -7.52 2.73 3.86
N MET A 122 -6.72 3.10 4.86
CA MET A 122 -5.28 3.33 4.69
C MET A 122 -4.50 2.04 4.40
N LYS A 123 -4.89 0.92 5.00
CA LYS A 123 -4.28 -0.40 4.77
C LYS A 123 -4.58 -0.94 3.38
N HIS A 124 -5.85 -0.94 2.96
CA HIS A 124 -6.25 -1.49 1.66
C HIS A 124 -5.87 -0.57 0.49
N SER A 125 -5.94 0.76 0.66
CA SER A 125 -5.43 1.67 -0.37
C SER A 125 -3.94 1.50 -0.60
N ARG A 126 -3.14 1.22 0.44
CA ARG A 126 -1.71 0.87 0.27
C ARG A 126 -1.55 -0.37 -0.61
N ALA A 127 -2.30 -1.43 -0.32
CA ALA A 127 -2.24 -2.65 -1.13
C ALA A 127 -2.61 -2.40 -2.60
N VAL A 128 -3.70 -1.67 -2.86
CA VAL A 128 -4.11 -1.29 -4.22
C VAL A 128 -3.04 -0.46 -4.92
N LEU A 129 -2.49 0.55 -4.25
CA LEU A 129 -1.50 1.46 -4.84
C LEU A 129 -0.19 0.77 -5.19
N LEU A 130 0.23 -0.25 -4.43
CA LEU A 130 1.40 -1.07 -4.77
C LEU A 130 1.17 -2.00 -5.98
N LEU A 131 -0.09 -2.27 -6.33
CA LEU A 131 -0.47 -3.12 -7.47
C LEU A 131 -0.92 -2.29 -8.68
N SER A 132 -1.41 -1.07 -8.46
CA SER A 132 -1.93 -0.13 -9.45
C SER A 132 -1.67 1.31 -8.98
N CYS A 133 -0.50 1.83 -9.36
CA CYS A 133 0.00 3.12 -8.88
C CYS A 133 -0.87 4.33 -9.25
N ASP A 134 -1.60 4.26 -10.36
CA ASP A 134 -2.44 5.35 -10.87
C ASP A 134 -3.92 5.22 -10.47
N PHE A 135 -4.23 4.39 -9.47
CA PHE A 135 -5.58 4.27 -8.94
C PHE A 135 -5.98 5.54 -8.15
N GLY A 136 -6.38 6.59 -8.86
CA GLY A 136 -6.61 7.94 -8.31
C GLY A 136 -7.62 7.99 -7.15
N THR A 137 -8.63 7.12 -7.15
CA THR A 137 -9.60 7.00 -6.03
C THR A 137 -8.91 6.64 -4.71
N ALA A 138 -7.88 5.78 -4.75
CA ALA A 138 -7.12 5.42 -3.55
C ALA A 138 -6.30 6.61 -3.04
N TRP A 139 -5.58 7.31 -3.91
CA TRP A 139 -4.85 8.53 -3.52
C TRP A 139 -5.78 9.59 -2.91
N ASN A 140 -6.94 9.83 -3.53
CA ASN A 140 -7.91 10.79 -3.02
C ASN A 140 -8.51 10.37 -1.67
N ALA A 141 -8.79 9.08 -1.48
CA ALA A 141 -9.25 8.56 -0.19
C ALA A 141 -8.20 8.75 0.91
N ARG A 142 -6.91 8.52 0.61
CA ARG A 142 -5.82 8.79 1.55
C ARG A 142 -5.74 10.27 1.90
N LYS A 143 -5.80 11.17 0.92
CA LYS A 143 -5.85 12.63 1.17
C LYS A 143 -7.01 13.00 2.09
N LEU A 144 -8.20 12.42 1.89
CA LEU A 144 -9.37 12.66 2.72
C LEU A 144 -9.16 12.23 4.18
N VAL A 145 -8.58 11.05 4.42
CA VAL A 145 -8.29 10.54 5.78
C VAL A 145 -7.16 11.35 6.43
N VAL A 146 -6.05 11.54 5.71
CA VAL A 146 -4.84 12.22 6.23
C VAL A 146 -5.08 13.70 6.52
N SER A 147 -5.92 14.39 5.74
CA SER A 147 -6.25 15.81 5.98
C SER A 147 -6.86 16.07 7.36
N LYS A 148 -7.53 15.06 7.94
CA LYS A 148 -8.15 15.12 9.27
C LYS A 148 -7.14 14.86 10.40
N LYS A 149 -5.92 14.42 10.08
CA LYS A 149 -4.88 14.08 11.06
C LYS A 149 -4.00 15.28 11.37
N GLN A 150 -3.58 15.37 12.63
CA GLN A 150 -2.66 16.38 13.13
C GLN A 150 -1.26 15.81 13.40
N HIS A 151 -1.11 14.48 13.36
CA HIS A 151 0.10 13.80 13.79
C HIS A 151 1.13 13.72 12.67
N PHE A 152 2.32 14.27 12.90
CA PHE A 152 3.38 14.40 11.90
C PHE A 152 3.81 13.07 11.24
N PRO A 153 4.00 11.96 11.99
CA PRO A 153 4.33 10.65 11.42
C PRO A 153 3.39 10.16 10.30
N VAL A 154 2.11 10.53 10.32
CA VAL A 154 1.18 10.14 9.24
C VAL A 154 1.62 10.71 7.89
N PHE A 155 2.17 11.93 7.86
CA PHE A 155 2.68 12.53 6.61
C PHE A 155 3.98 11.86 6.14
N LEU A 156 4.84 11.43 7.07
CA LEU A 156 6.03 10.65 6.73
C LEU A 156 5.67 9.31 6.12
N ASP A 157 4.66 8.63 6.65
CA ASP A 157 4.15 7.37 6.09
C ASP A 157 3.65 7.55 4.64
N GLU A 158 3.02 8.69 4.33
CA GLU A 158 2.62 9.02 2.95
C GLU A 158 3.82 9.29 2.03
N LEU A 159 4.87 9.96 2.51
CA LEU A 159 6.12 10.14 1.76
C LEU A 159 6.81 8.80 1.51
N LEU A 160 6.81 7.89 2.49
CA LEU A 160 7.38 6.55 2.33
C LEU A 160 6.56 5.72 1.34
N LEU A 161 5.23 5.76 1.41
CA LEU A 161 4.38 5.06 0.45
C LEU A 161 4.60 5.57 -0.98
N SER A 162 4.61 6.90 -1.19
CA SER A 162 4.85 7.46 -2.53
C SER A 162 6.25 7.14 -3.04
N ALA A 163 7.27 7.13 -2.18
CA ALA A 163 8.62 6.68 -2.57
C ALA A 163 8.62 5.21 -3.00
N LEU A 164 7.90 4.34 -2.28
CA LEU A 164 7.78 2.93 -2.62
C LEU A 164 7.05 2.70 -3.95
N VAL A 165 6.04 3.52 -4.27
CA VAL A 165 5.39 3.48 -5.59
C VAL A 165 6.33 3.94 -6.70
N LEU A 166 7.10 5.00 -6.43
CA LEU A 166 8.06 5.54 -7.38
C LEU A 166 9.25 4.60 -7.65
N SER A 167 9.56 3.67 -6.72
CA SER A 167 10.64 2.70 -6.91
C SER A 167 10.40 1.78 -8.12
N TYR A 168 9.14 1.48 -8.47
CA TYR A 168 8.79 0.64 -9.62
C TYR A 168 8.04 1.40 -10.72
N SER A 169 7.48 2.57 -10.41
CA SER A 169 6.79 3.44 -11.35
C SER A 169 7.30 4.88 -11.23
N PRO A 170 8.55 5.15 -11.66
CA PRO A 170 9.21 6.45 -11.46
C PRO A 170 8.51 7.61 -12.18
N LYS A 171 7.67 7.30 -13.17
CA LYS A 171 6.89 8.27 -13.97
C LYS A 171 5.44 8.40 -13.51
N SER A 172 5.03 7.80 -12.38
CA SER A 172 3.65 7.93 -11.89
C SER A 172 3.34 9.38 -11.48
N GLU A 173 2.55 10.05 -12.31
CA GLU A 173 2.08 11.41 -12.05
C GLU A 173 1.21 11.46 -10.78
N CYS A 174 0.44 10.40 -10.49
CA CYS A 174 -0.36 10.30 -9.27
C CYS A 174 0.51 10.29 -8.01
N ALA A 175 1.59 9.51 -8.00
CA ALA A 175 2.53 9.45 -6.88
C ALA A 175 3.24 10.79 -6.66
N TRP A 176 3.74 11.42 -7.73
CA TRP A 176 4.36 12.75 -7.65
C TRP A 176 3.38 13.84 -7.19
N ASN A 177 2.14 13.82 -7.67
CA ASN A 177 1.09 14.73 -7.21
C ASN A 177 0.77 14.58 -5.73
N HIS A 178 0.67 13.33 -5.25
CA HIS A 178 0.44 13.06 -3.84
C HIS A 178 1.62 13.55 -2.99
N ARG A 179 2.85 13.27 -3.42
CA ARG A 179 4.07 13.70 -2.75
C ARG A 179 4.16 15.22 -2.59
N ARG A 180 3.93 15.97 -3.69
CA ARG A 180 3.86 17.44 -3.67
C ARG A 180 2.80 17.96 -2.69
N TRP A 181 1.64 17.31 -2.65
CA TRP A 181 0.57 17.65 -1.72
C TRP A 181 0.98 17.43 -0.25
N VAL A 182 1.64 16.30 0.07
CA VAL A 182 2.12 16.03 1.43
C VAL A 182 3.19 17.05 1.86
N ILE A 183 4.17 17.34 1.01
CA ILE A 183 5.22 18.33 1.28
C ILE A 183 4.61 19.69 1.57
N LYS A 184 3.60 20.11 0.78
CA LYS A 184 2.89 21.37 1.02
C LYS A 184 2.24 21.43 2.39
N ILE A 185 1.66 20.32 2.86
CA ILE A 185 1.06 20.26 4.21
C ILE A 185 2.13 20.34 5.29
N ILE A 186 3.24 19.62 5.12
CA ILE A 186 4.33 19.64 6.09
C ILE A 186 4.98 21.03 6.18
N ALA A 187 5.23 21.67 5.04
CA ALA A 187 5.83 23.01 4.99
C ALA A 187 4.97 24.06 5.70
N GLY A 188 3.64 23.91 5.70
CA GLY A 188 2.75 24.78 6.45
C GLY A 188 2.68 24.48 7.96
N ARG A 189 3.33 23.43 8.45
CA ARG A 189 3.15 22.90 9.83
C ARG A 189 4.45 22.62 10.60
N CYS A 190 5.62 22.56 9.96
CA CYS A 190 6.85 22.10 10.60
C CYS A 190 8.07 23.01 10.40
N SER A 191 8.90 23.12 11.45
CA SER A 191 10.22 23.78 11.44
C SER A 191 11.33 22.92 10.82
N ASN A 192 11.19 21.60 10.76
CA ASN A 192 12.17 20.66 10.17
C ASN A 192 12.07 20.52 8.64
N LEU A 193 11.62 21.58 7.96
CA LEU A 193 11.38 21.58 6.51
C LEU A 193 12.66 21.25 5.71
N GLN A 194 13.81 21.73 6.17
CA GLN A 194 15.09 21.59 5.46
C GLN A 194 15.54 20.13 5.34
N GLU A 195 15.48 19.35 6.43
CA GLU A 195 15.84 17.92 6.41
C GLU A 195 14.92 17.11 5.49
N ILE A 196 13.65 17.48 5.42
CA ILE A 196 12.69 16.84 4.51
C ILE A 196 13.08 17.19 3.08
N MET A 197 13.32 18.47 2.77
CA MET A 197 13.76 18.90 1.44
C MET A 197 15.05 18.22 0.98
N GLU A 198 15.99 17.96 1.88
CA GLU A 198 17.22 17.21 1.59
C GLU A 198 16.91 15.76 1.19
N ARG A 199 16.11 15.03 2.00
CA ARG A 199 15.66 13.67 1.67
C ARG A 199 14.87 13.61 0.36
N GLU A 200 14.04 14.62 0.10
CA GLU A 200 13.32 14.78 -1.16
C GLU A 200 14.27 14.96 -2.35
N SER A 201 15.30 15.80 -2.19
CA SER A 201 16.31 16.04 -3.23
C SER A 201 17.09 14.77 -3.56
N GLU A 202 17.47 14.01 -2.54
CA GLU A 202 18.14 12.71 -2.72
C GLU A 202 17.27 11.70 -3.46
N LEU A 203 15.97 11.60 -3.13
CA LEU A 203 15.06 10.72 -3.84
C LEU A 203 14.95 11.10 -5.32
N VAL A 204 14.79 12.40 -5.63
CA VAL A 204 14.70 12.87 -7.01
C VAL A 204 15.97 12.52 -7.80
N LYS A 205 17.16 12.71 -7.21
CA LYS A 205 18.43 12.32 -7.84
C LYS A 205 18.46 10.82 -8.13
N LYS A 206 18.13 9.99 -7.14
CA LYS A 206 18.09 8.52 -7.30
C LYS A 206 17.13 8.07 -8.39
N ILE A 207 15.97 8.71 -8.53
CA ILE A 207 14.99 8.36 -9.58
C ILE A 207 15.45 8.85 -10.96
N ALA A 208 16.10 10.02 -11.04
CA ALA A 208 16.55 10.60 -12.31
C ALA A 208 17.77 9.88 -12.92
N GLU A 209 18.52 9.13 -12.11
CA GLU A 209 19.68 8.33 -12.53
C GLU A 209 19.29 6.93 -13.10
N VAL A 210 17.98 6.60 -13.14
CA VAL A 210 17.41 5.35 -13.71
C VAL A 210 16.93 5.57 -15.14
#